data_AF-A0A0Q5UEC4-F1
#
_entry.id   AF-A0A0Q5UEC4-F1
#
_cell.length_a   1.000
_cell.length_b   1.000
_cell.length_c   1.000
_cell.angle_alpha   90.00
_cell.angle_beta   90.00
_cell.angle_gamma   90.00
#
_symmetry.space_group_name_H-M   'P 1'
#
loop_
_entity.id
_entity.type
_entity.pdbx_description
1 polymer ?
#
loop_
_entity_poly.entity_id
_entity_poly.type
_entity_poly.pdbx_seq_one_letter_code
_entity_poly.pdbx_strand_id
1 'polypeptide(L)'
;MKLFKHFLKVSILLLLAISCTKDDTSEPTENIQKEYELIKTNFAELSKKEEFIKTSSLLSRHISVNSGFLKKSPLEDVNGFTIDSTQINKISAKGYTSYTFAILRDKSDENSFENLLVEIIEGKEEPRVSVIKYKYNKDTDGLAVVETYFVDYKTGARMGIGDCYVLTFVTEKQCPCAGHWPGQSCSCQSGPSSSTSHMFICSTTGSGGGGGGGYINYPSNPTPIRGPAPGTSVPNTVPVHGDNVNVGRRLFLASLSPEQRTWLAGKRPEAVYRSIFNFLISNNFSTPSSLFAKEAIDAMMRGGEVDFTYRIIKDPTFENNPCLNTTYDEFNSSSTSFNYFINQFDNNLSLVDVTLSAGVFSASNRIYAQTSVLSNNLIGIKFNTDLLNRPKLSIARTMIHEFIHALIFKRLLEISNMEGNVLLSLSPAEVVQMKDNYFELWENYTKYQLGIPTNGIVSDFQHQYMAEKYRTVIATALMQFDNNAHPQSFYDALAWEGLMGGGPGQSINDQTGLFTDSTVAWLAVPQATRLAIINTIRTFNNSNTTNPCN
;
A
#
# COMPACT_ATOMS: atom_id res chain seq x y z
N MET A 1 30.71 -15.28 -75.66
CA MET A 1 30.48 -16.57 -74.98
C MET A 1 30.22 -16.28 -73.51
N LYS A 2 29.11 -16.80 -72.96
CA LYS A 2 28.95 -17.24 -71.55
C LYS A 2 29.65 -16.36 -70.50
N LEU A 3 28.94 -15.53 -69.75
CA LEU A 3 28.86 -15.80 -68.29
C LEU A 3 27.75 -15.04 -67.55
N PHE A 4 26.78 -14.43 -68.24
CA PHE A 4 25.64 -13.75 -67.57
C PHE A 4 24.39 -14.64 -67.36
N LYS A 5 24.54 -15.97 -67.50
CA LYS A 5 23.47 -16.96 -67.25
C LYS A 5 23.80 -17.95 -66.13
N HIS A 6 24.77 -17.67 -65.27
CA HIS A 6 25.12 -18.53 -64.13
C HIS A 6 24.98 -17.91 -62.74
N PHE A 7 24.56 -16.64 -62.64
CA PHE A 7 24.31 -16.01 -61.33
C PHE A 7 22.87 -16.15 -60.80
N LEU A 8 21.96 -16.77 -61.56
CA LEU A 8 20.58 -17.06 -61.11
C LEU A 8 20.38 -18.54 -60.71
N LYS A 9 21.45 -19.22 -60.29
CA LYS A 9 21.40 -20.58 -59.71
C LYS A 9 22.30 -20.72 -58.48
N VAL A 10 22.54 -19.63 -57.76
CA VAL A 10 23.33 -19.63 -56.51
C VAL A 10 22.46 -19.31 -55.27
N SER A 11 21.17 -18.98 -55.44
CA SER A 11 20.29 -18.67 -54.29
C SER A 11 19.39 -19.81 -53.81
N ILE A 12 19.59 -21.05 -54.27
CA ILE A 12 18.81 -22.20 -53.78
C ILE A 12 19.77 -23.37 -53.51
N LEU A 13 20.74 -23.14 -52.61
CA LEU A 13 21.57 -24.22 -52.08
C LEU A 13 22.27 -23.80 -50.79
N LEU A 14 21.55 -23.32 -49.77
CA LEU A 14 22.11 -23.26 -48.41
C LEU A 14 21.08 -23.16 -47.27
N LEU A 15 19.85 -23.64 -47.46
CA LEU A 15 18.89 -23.83 -46.38
C LEU A 15 18.15 -25.13 -46.66
N LEU A 16 18.09 -26.01 -45.64
CA LEU A 16 17.43 -27.32 -45.60
C LEU A 16 18.33 -28.52 -45.93
N ALA A 17 19.04 -29.02 -44.92
CA ALA A 17 18.99 -30.44 -44.50
C ALA A 17 20.05 -30.71 -43.42
N ILE A 18 19.72 -30.43 -42.15
CA ILE A 18 20.26 -31.20 -41.03
C ILE A 18 19.07 -32.00 -40.50
N SER A 19 19.00 -33.26 -40.93
CA SER A 19 18.11 -34.26 -40.37
C SER A 19 18.70 -34.76 -39.05
N CYS A 20 18.00 -34.52 -37.95
CA CYS A 20 18.00 -35.43 -36.81
C CYS A 20 16.59 -36.02 -36.70
N THR A 21 16.47 -37.29 -37.06
CA THR A 21 15.33 -38.13 -36.70
C THR A 21 15.55 -38.68 -35.30
N LYS A 22 14.61 -38.43 -34.39
CA LYS A 22 14.34 -39.35 -33.29
C LYS A 22 12.86 -39.29 -32.91
N ASP A 23 12.26 -40.48 -32.93
CA ASP A 23 10.85 -40.84 -32.85
C ASP A 23 10.00 -40.03 -31.86
N ASP A 24 9.02 -39.29 -32.39
CA ASP A 24 7.86 -38.82 -31.63
C ASP A 24 6.74 -39.86 -31.76
N THR A 25 6.66 -40.77 -30.78
CA THR A 25 5.38 -41.36 -30.39
C THR A 25 4.77 -40.43 -29.35
N SER A 26 4.18 -39.32 -29.81
CA SER A 26 3.25 -38.56 -28.99
C SER A 26 1.85 -39.15 -29.22
N GLU A 27 1.30 -39.76 -28.18
CA GLU A 27 -0.14 -39.95 -28.11
C GLU A 27 -0.81 -38.56 -28.18
N PRO A 28 -1.91 -38.41 -28.93
CA PRO A 28 -2.59 -37.14 -29.03
C PRO A 28 -3.15 -36.77 -27.66
N THR A 29 -2.58 -35.75 -27.03
CA THR A 29 -3.22 -35.10 -25.89
C THR A 29 -4.43 -34.34 -26.42
N GLU A 30 -5.62 -34.89 -26.16
CA GLU A 30 -6.87 -34.15 -26.35
C GLU A 30 -6.77 -32.82 -25.59
N ASN A 31 -6.81 -31.72 -26.34
CA ASN A 31 -6.87 -30.38 -25.81
C ASN A 31 -8.31 -30.13 -25.36
N ILE A 32 -8.64 -30.53 -24.12
CA ILE A 32 -9.95 -30.27 -23.51
C ILE A 32 -10.09 -28.74 -23.34
N GLN A 33 -10.96 -28.14 -24.15
CA GLN A 33 -11.32 -26.73 -24.04
C GLN A 33 -11.92 -26.47 -22.64
N LYS A 34 -11.26 -25.64 -21.82
CA LYS A 34 -11.73 -25.34 -20.45
C LYS A 34 -13.14 -24.71 -20.50
N GLU A 35 -14.11 -25.35 -19.86
CA GLU A 35 -15.53 -24.89 -19.79
C GLU A 35 -15.74 -23.70 -18.83
N TYR A 36 -14.69 -23.17 -18.22
CA TYR A 36 -14.74 -22.12 -17.21
C TYR A 36 -13.54 -21.16 -17.32
N GLU A 37 -13.72 -19.93 -16.86
CA GLU A 37 -12.69 -18.90 -16.74
C GLU A 37 -12.26 -18.77 -15.27
N LEU A 38 -10.94 -18.78 -15.02
CA LEU A 38 -10.35 -18.53 -13.71
C LEU A 38 -9.60 -17.19 -13.75
N ILE A 39 -10.01 -16.26 -12.89
CA ILE A 39 -9.42 -14.93 -12.77
C ILE A 39 -8.90 -14.75 -11.34
N LYS A 40 -7.64 -14.36 -11.20
CA LYS A 40 -7.07 -13.86 -9.94
C LYS A 40 -7.25 -12.34 -9.90
N THR A 41 -7.87 -11.81 -8.86
CA THR A 41 -8.21 -10.39 -8.73
C THR A 41 -8.21 -9.95 -7.25
N ASN A 42 -8.63 -8.73 -6.97
CA ASN A 42 -8.71 -8.15 -5.63
C ASN A 42 -10.03 -7.39 -5.44
N PHE A 43 -10.32 -6.97 -4.21
CA PHE A 43 -11.58 -6.29 -3.92
C PHE A 43 -11.73 -4.94 -4.62
N ALA A 44 -10.66 -4.15 -4.74
CA ALA A 44 -10.72 -2.82 -5.35
C ALA A 44 -11.07 -2.87 -6.85
N GLU A 45 -10.65 -3.94 -7.53
CA GLU A 45 -11.03 -4.23 -8.91
C GLU A 45 -12.45 -4.80 -9.01
N LEU A 46 -12.82 -5.71 -8.10
CA LEU A 46 -14.15 -6.33 -8.10
C LEU A 46 -15.26 -5.36 -7.72
N SER A 47 -15.02 -4.45 -6.76
CA SER A 47 -16.01 -3.47 -6.29
C SER A 47 -16.47 -2.48 -7.36
N LYS A 48 -15.73 -2.40 -8.48
CA LYS A 48 -16.07 -1.57 -9.65
C LYS A 48 -16.94 -2.30 -10.68
N LYS A 49 -17.18 -3.61 -10.50
CA LYS A 49 -17.94 -4.45 -11.46
C LYS A 49 -19.37 -4.65 -10.99
N GLU A 50 -20.34 -4.34 -11.86
CA GLU A 50 -21.79 -4.41 -11.58
C GLU A 50 -22.25 -5.79 -11.10
N GLU A 51 -21.68 -6.86 -11.64
CA GLU A 51 -21.94 -8.26 -11.24
C GLU A 51 -21.60 -8.52 -9.75
N PHE A 52 -20.54 -7.87 -9.25
CA PHE A 52 -20.10 -8.00 -7.85
C PHE A 52 -20.84 -7.04 -6.91
N ILE A 53 -21.48 -5.98 -7.43
CA ILE A 53 -22.30 -5.05 -6.62
C ILE A 53 -23.49 -5.79 -5.98
N LYS A 54 -24.06 -6.81 -6.65
CA LYS A 54 -25.07 -7.69 -6.04
C LYS A 54 -24.54 -8.55 -4.88
N THR A 55 -23.24 -8.86 -4.89
CA THR A 55 -22.50 -9.60 -3.84
C THR A 55 -22.00 -8.67 -2.71
N SER A 56 -21.90 -7.37 -2.98
CA SER A 56 -21.36 -6.38 -2.04
C SER A 56 -22.25 -6.15 -0.81
N SER A 57 -23.57 -6.39 -0.93
CA SER A 57 -24.52 -6.39 0.18
C SER A 57 -24.28 -7.55 1.16
N LEU A 58 -23.73 -8.67 0.69
CA LEU A 58 -23.41 -9.85 1.53
C LEU A 58 -22.28 -9.59 2.51
N LEU A 59 -21.32 -8.77 2.09
CA LEU A 59 -20.13 -8.42 2.87
C LEU A 59 -20.39 -7.22 3.78
N SER A 60 -21.60 -6.64 3.77
CA SER A 60 -22.03 -5.50 4.59
C SER A 60 -20.97 -4.41 4.75
N ARG A 61 -20.26 -4.07 3.68
CA ARG A 61 -19.26 -3.00 3.69
C ARG A 61 -19.98 -1.66 3.53
N HIS A 62 -20.61 -1.17 4.59
CA HIS A 62 -21.05 0.22 4.65
C HIS A 62 -19.81 1.13 4.74
N ILE A 63 -19.47 1.75 3.60
CA ILE A 63 -18.48 2.83 3.51
C ILE A 63 -18.90 3.96 4.46
N SER A 64 -18.24 4.06 5.62
CA SER A 64 -18.19 5.30 6.40
C SER A 64 -17.15 6.18 5.74
N VAL A 65 -17.61 7.23 5.06
CA VAL A 65 -16.79 8.16 4.28
C VAL A 65 -15.87 9.03 5.17
N ASN A 66 -15.94 8.95 6.51
CA ASN A 66 -15.28 9.91 7.41
C ASN A 66 -14.35 9.33 8.49
N SER A 67 -13.91 8.07 8.42
CA SER A 67 -13.06 7.49 9.50
C SER A 67 -12.06 6.42 9.07
N GLY A 68 -11.69 6.34 7.79
CA GLY A 68 -10.60 5.47 7.34
C GLY A 68 -10.91 3.97 7.26
N PHE A 69 -11.75 3.33 8.10
CA PHE A 69 -12.23 1.94 7.88
C PHE A 69 -13.62 1.60 8.49
N LEU A 70 -14.21 0.54 7.91
CA LEU A 70 -15.60 0.04 7.98
C LEU A 70 -15.93 -0.75 9.27
N LYS A 71 -17.21 -0.85 9.63
CA LYS A 71 -17.70 -1.85 10.61
C LYS A 71 -17.56 -3.27 10.03
N LYS A 72 -17.15 -4.23 10.85
CA LYS A 72 -17.13 -5.66 10.50
C LYS A 72 -18.51 -6.15 10.06
N SER A 73 -18.53 -7.14 9.16
CA SER A 73 -19.78 -7.83 8.84
C SER A 73 -20.20 -8.75 10.01
N PRO A 74 -21.51 -9.01 10.21
CA PRO A 74 -21.97 -9.99 11.19
C PRO A 74 -21.32 -11.38 11.02
N LEU A 75 -20.98 -11.74 9.78
CA LEU A 75 -20.24 -12.95 9.43
C LEU A 75 -18.86 -13.03 10.11
N GLU A 76 -18.06 -11.97 9.97
CA GLU A 76 -16.70 -11.86 10.55
C GLU A 76 -16.73 -11.79 12.08
N ASP A 77 -17.70 -11.05 12.63
CA ASP A 77 -17.85 -10.89 14.08
C ASP A 77 -18.25 -12.19 14.76
N VAL A 78 -19.30 -12.85 14.29
CA VAL A 78 -19.82 -14.08 14.91
C VAL A 78 -18.84 -15.24 14.77
N ASN A 79 -18.10 -15.32 13.66
CA ASN A 79 -17.18 -16.43 13.43
C ASN A 79 -15.74 -16.15 13.86
N GLY A 80 -15.43 -14.96 14.36
CA GLY A 80 -14.10 -14.63 14.89
C GLY A 80 -12.99 -14.75 13.85
N PHE A 81 -13.21 -14.23 12.64
CA PHE A 81 -12.22 -14.16 11.58
C PHE A 81 -12.30 -12.85 10.80
N THR A 82 -11.27 -12.57 10.00
CA THR A 82 -11.27 -11.47 9.01
C THR A 82 -11.22 -12.06 7.61
N ILE A 83 -11.98 -11.51 6.68
CA ILE A 83 -11.91 -11.90 5.26
C ILE A 83 -10.77 -11.13 4.59
N ASP A 84 -9.77 -11.85 4.09
CA ASP A 84 -8.71 -11.27 3.26
C ASP A 84 -9.25 -11.02 1.85
N SER A 85 -9.24 -9.75 1.45
CA SER A 85 -9.76 -9.31 0.17
C SER A 85 -8.67 -8.78 -0.77
N THR A 86 -7.40 -9.06 -0.47
CA THR A 86 -6.23 -8.69 -1.28
C THR A 86 -6.02 -9.64 -2.47
N GLN A 87 -6.32 -10.93 -2.28
CA GLN A 87 -6.27 -11.95 -3.32
C GLN A 87 -7.58 -12.75 -3.32
N ILE A 88 -8.27 -12.70 -4.46
CA ILE A 88 -9.57 -13.35 -4.65
C ILE A 88 -9.48 -14.17 -5.93
N ASN A 89 -9.81 -15.45 -5.84
CA ASN A 89 -9.98 -16.30 -7.02
C ASN A 89 -11.45 -16.25 -7.45
N LYS A 90 -11.71 -15.74 -8.65
CA LYS A 90 -13.02 -15.79 -9.31
C LYS A 90 -13.06 -16.94 -10.31
N ILE A 91 -14.05 -17.81 -10.21
CA ILE A 91 -14.40 -18.75 -11.28
C ILE A 91 -15.69 -18.28 -11.94
N SER A 92 -15.72 -18.23 -13.26
CA SER A 92 -16.90 -17.89 -14.05
C SER A 92 -17.20 -19.01 -15.05
N ALA A 93 -18.43 -19.50 -15.06
CA ALA A 93 -18.94 -20.47 -16.01
C ALA A 93 -20.40 -20.15 -16.37
N LYS A 94 -20.97 -20.84 -17.36
CA LYS A 94 -22.33 -20.58 -17.80
C LYS A 94 -23.33 -20.77 -16.64
N GLY A 95 -23.98 -19.68 -16.21
CA GLY A 95 -24.96 -19.67 -15.11
C GLY A 95 -24.38 -19.83 -13.70
N TYR A 96 -23.06 -19.72 -13.54
CA TYR A 96 -22.38 -19.94 -12.26
C TYR A 96 -21.18 -19.01 -12.08
N THR A 97 -21.05 -18.40 -10.91
CA THR A 97 -19.85 -17.65 -10.52
C THR A 97 -19.50 -17.95 -9.08
N SER A 98 -18.21 -18.10 -8.78
CA SER A 98 -17.75 -18.18 -7.39
C SER A 98 -16.57 -17.28 -7.10
N TYR A 99 -16.48 -16.89 -5.83
CA TYR A 99 -15.39 -16.11 -5.27
C TYR A 99 -14.82 -16.86 -4.08
N THR A 100 -13.51 -17.09 -4.09
CA THR A 100 -12.78 -17.68 -2.97
C THR A 100 -11.90 -16.63 -2.34
N PHE A 101 -12.10 -16.38 -1.04
CA PHE A 101 -11.35 -15.43 -0.22
C PHE A 101 -10.54 -16.19 0.82
N ALA A 102 -9.34 -15.71 1.17
CA ALA A 102 -8.66 -16.25 2.34
C ALA A 102 -9.33 -15.75 3.64
N ILE A 103 -9.34 -16.62 4.67
CA ILE A 103 -9.81 -16.29 6.01
C ILE A 103 -8.59 -16.17 6.92
N LEU A 104 -8.54 -15.09 7.68
CA LEU A 104 -7.50 -14.82 8.66
C LEU A 104 -8.05 -14.98 10.08
N ARG A 105 -7.40 -15.81 10.88
CA ARG A 105 -7.71 -15.99 12.31
C ARG A 105 -6.55 -15.55 13.19
N ASP A 106 -6.87 -15.18 14.42
CA ASP A 106 -5.87 -14.77 15.42
C ASP A 106 -4.98 -15.96 15.83
N LYS A 107 -5.53 -17.18 15.81
CA LYS A 107 -4.83 -18.46 16.00
C LYS A 107 -5.07 -19.35 14.78
N SER A 108 -4.00 -19.80 14.12
CA SER A 108 -4.05 -20.73 13.00
C SER A 108 -3.14 -21.91 13.27
N ASP A 109 -3.57 -23.13 12.95
CA ASP A 109 -2.70 -24.30 13.00
C ASP A 109 -1.65 -24.20 11.88
N GLU A 110 -0.38 -24.51 12.16
CA GLU A 110 0.76 -24.28 11.24
C GLU A 110 0.62 -24.89 9.84
N ASN A 111 -0.19 -25.94 9.72
CA ASN A 111 -0.41 -26.68 8.47
C ASN A 111 -1.88 -26.59 8.01
N SER A 112 -2.63 -25.57 8.43
CA SER A 112 -4.02 -25.37 7.99
C SER A 112 -4.29 -23.93 7.60
N PHE A 113 -5.22 -23.75 6.66
CA PHE A 113 -5.76 -22.44 6.30
C PHE A 113 -7.24 -22.57 5.99
N GLU A 114 -7.96 -21.45 6.00
CA GLU A 114 -9.38 -21.41 5.71
C GLU A 114 -9.68 -20.47 4.56
N ASN A 115 -10.70 -20.79 3.78
CA ASN A 115 -11.25 -19.89 2.77
C ASN A 115 -12.74 -19.68 2.98
N LEU A 116 -13.20 -18.48 2.63
CA LEU A 116 -14.61 -18.18 2.44
C LEU A 116 -14.93 -18.40 0.97
N LEU A 117 -15.87 -19.28 0.68
CA LEU A 117 -16.39 -19.51 -0.66
C LEU A 117 -17.77 -18.85 -0.77
N VAL A 118 -17.93 -17.98 -1.76
CA VAL A 118 -19.20 -17.35 -2.12
C VAL A 118 -19.60 -17.81 -3.51
N GLU A 119 -20.73 -18.52 -3.63
CA GLU A 119 -21.25 -19.04 -4.90
C GLU A 119 -22.53 -18.30 -5.30
N ILE A 120 -22.56 -17.82 -6.54
CA ILE A 120 -23.70 -17.18 -7.19
C ILE A 120 -24.18 -18.10 -8.31
N ILE A 121 -25.46 -18.46 -8.27
CA ILE A 121 -26.03 -19.46 -9.16
C ILE A 121 -27.24 -18.85 -9.84
N GLU A 122 -27.26 -18.90 -11.17
CA GLU A 122 -28.39 -18.41 -11.96
C GLU A 122 -29.69 -19.12 -11.54
N GLY A 123 -30.75 -18.34 -11.32
CA GLY A 123 -32.03 -18.84 -10.82
C GLY A 123 -32.15 -18.98 -9.29
N LYS A 124 -31.10 -18.66 -8.52
CA LYS A 124 -31.21 -18.48 -7.06
C LYS A 124 -31.22 -17.00 -6.70
N GLU A 125 -32.12 -16.61 -5.80
CA GLU A 125 -32.21 -15.22 -5.32
C GLU A 125 -31.04 -14.85 -4.41
N GLU A 126 -30.58 -15.80 -3.61
CA GLU A 126 -29.55 -15.58 -2.59
C GLU A 126 -28.30 -16.44 -2.88
N PRO A 127 -27.11 -15.88 -2.64
CA PRO A 127 -25.85 -16.59 -2.83
C PRO A 127 -25.61 -17.57 -1.69
N ARG A 128 -24.80 -18.57 -1.98
CA ARG A 128 -24.39 -19.58 -1.01
C ARG A 128 -23.02 -19.20 -0.45
N VAL A 129 -22.88 -19.24 0.87
CA VAL A 129 -21.63 -18.90 1.54
C VAL A 129 -21.18 -20.06 2.43
N SER A 130 -19.93 -20.48 2.27
CA SER A 130 -19.32 -21.55 3.07
C SER A 130 -17.91 -21.20 3.52
N VAL A 131 -17.53 -21.73 4.67
CA VAL A 131 -16.15 -21.70 5.18
C VAL A 131 -15.56 -23.07 4.96
N ILE A 132 -14.38 -23.13 4.34
CA ILE A 132 -13.67 -24.37 4.03
C ILE A 132 -12.32 -24.33 4.73
N LYS A 133 -12.03 -25.30 5.60
CA LYS A 133 -10.73 -25.49 6.23
C LYS A 133 -9.94 -26.54 5.49
N TYR A 134 -8.72 -26.18 5.11
CA TYR A 134 -7.76 -27.05 4.45
C TYR A 134 -6.64 -27.43 5.42
N LYS A 135 -6.08 -28.62 5.24
CA LYS A 135 -4.85 -29.07 5.86
C LYS A 135 -3.86 -29.42 4.77
N TYR A 136 -2.69 -28.79 4.82
CA TYR A 136 -1.61 -29.03 3.89
C TYR A 136 -0.67 -30.10 4.44
N ASN A 137 -0.39 -31.12 3.63
CA ASN A 137 0.60 -32.15 3.94
C ASN A 137 1.89 -31.84 3.19
N LYS A 138 2.91 -31.39 3.94
CA LYS A 138 4.24 -31.03 3.42
C LYS A 138 4.97 -32.21 2.79
N ASP A 139 4.74 -33.43 3.29
CA ASP A 139 5.48 -34.62 2.86
C ASP A 139 4.96 -35.15 1.52
N THR A 140 3.68 -34.93 1.22
CA THR A 140 3.04 -35.40 -0.01
C THR A 140 2.70 -34.27 -0.99
N ASP A 141 3.05 -33.01 -0.65
CA ASP A 141 2.63 -31.81 -1.39
C ASP A 141 1.11 -31.82 -1.67
N GLY A 142 0.35 -32.29 -0.68
CA GLY A 142 -1.06 -32.67 -0.82
C GLY A 142 -1.97 -31.76 0.00
N LEU A 143 -3.08 -31.33 -0.61
CA LEU A 143 -4.10 -30.52 0.05
C LEU A 143 -5.32 -31.36 0.39
N ALA A 144 -5.69 -31.42 1.67
CA ALA A 144 -6.91 -32.08 2.13
C ALA A 144 -7.88 -31.07 2.72
N VAL A 145 -9.16 -31.14 2.36
CA VAL A 145 -10.22 -30.40 3.08
C VAL A 145 -10.55 -31.19 4.34
N VAL A 146 -10.50 -30.52 5.49
CA VAL A 146 -10.70 -31.15 6.81
C VAL A 146 -11.97 -30.69 7.51
N GLU A 147 -12.51 -29.53 7.15
CA GLU A 147 -13.78 -29.04 7.67
C GLU A 147 -14.46 -28.17 6.61
N THR A 148 -15.78 -28.22 6.55
CA THR A 148 -16.59 -27.31 5.72
C THR A 148 -17.95 -27.11 6.36
N TYR A 149 -18.43 -25.87 6.37
CA TYR A 149 -19.76 -25.54 6.87
C TYR A 149 -20.34 -24.34 6.13
N PHE A 150 -21.67 -24.32 5.97
CA PHE A 150 -22.38 -23.17 5.43
C PHE A 150 -22.58 -22.11 6.49
N VAL A 151 -22.63 -20.85 6.06
CA VAL A 151 -22.87 -19.73 6.96
C VAL A 151 -23.94 -18.83 6.37
N ASP A 152 -24.91 -18.44 7.19
CA ASP A 152 -25.79 -17.33 6.86
C ASP A 152 -24.97 -16.04 6.89
N TYR A 153 -24.74 -15.46 5.73
CA TYR A 153 -23.88 -14.27 5.61
C TYR A 153 -24.48 -13.03 6.29
N LYS A 154 -25.81 -12.98 6.51
CA LYS A 154 -26.48 -11.84 7.17
C LYS A 154 -26.31 -11.88 8.67
N THR A 155 -26.31 -13.08 9.26
CA THR A 155 -26.30 -13.27 10.71
C THR A 155 -24.98 -13.85 11.23
N GLY A 156 -24.14 -14.39 10.35
CA GLY A 156 -22.95 -15.16 10.69
C GLY A 156 -23.25 -16.54 11.29
N ALA A 157 -24.53 -16.94 11.39
CA ALA A 157 -24.90 -18.21 12.00
C ALA A 157 -24.46 -19.40 11.14
N ARG A 158 -23.86 -20.42 11.77
CA ARG A 158 -23.54 -21.68 11.09
C ARG A 158 -24.83 -22.37 10.67
N MET A 159 -24.89 -22.78 9.41
CA MET A 159 -25.99 -23.52 8.82
C MET A 159 -25.62 -24.99 8.65
N GLY A 160 -26.59 -25.88 8.90
CA GLY A 160 -26.42 -27.31 8.64
C GLY A 160 -26.28 -27.60 7.14
N ILE A 161 -25.55 -28.68 6.83
CA ILE A 161 -25.48 -29.23 5.48
C ILE A 161 -26.78 -30.01 5.27
N GLY A 162 -27.72 -29.44 4.50
CA GLY A 162 -29.02 -30.08 4.24
C GLY A 162 -28.85 -31.41 3.51
N ASP A 163 -28.56 -31.33 2.20
CA ASP A 163 -28.31 -32.46 1.31
C ASP A 163 -26.80 -32.69 1.06
N CYS A 164 -26.45 -33.78 0.38
CA CYS A 164 -25.10 -34.00 -0.12
C CYS A 164 -24.62 -32.84 -1.01
N TYR A 165 -23.48 -32.26 -0.67
CA TYR A 165 -22.83 -31.18 -1.39
C TYR A 165 -21.51 -31.69 -1.99
N VAL A 166 -21.27 -31.36 -3.26
CA VAL A 166 -20.01 -31.69 -3.95
C VAL A 166 -19.15 -30.43 -4.00
N LEU A 167 -17.95 -30.51 -3.44
CA LEU A 167 -16.92 -29.51 -3.57
C LEU A 167 -15.94 -29.94 -4.68
N THR A 168 -15.82 -29.14 -5.73
CA THR A 168 -14.86 -29.36 -6.82
C THR A 168 -13.81 -28.27 -6.77
N PHE A 169 -12.60 -28.60 -6.34
CA PHE A 169 -11.52 -27.62 -6.22
C PHE A 169 -10.41 -27.85 -7.24
N VAL A 170 -9.86 -26.76 -7.77
CA VAL A 170 -8.66 -26.79 -8.61
C VAL A 170 -7.46 -26.39 -7.78
N THR A 171 -6.40 -27.20 -7.85
CA THR A 171 -5.09 -26.85 -7.30
C THR A 171 -4.18 -26.46 -8.46
N GLU A 172 -3.63 -25.26 -8.42
CA GLU A 172 -2.63 -24.80 -9.39
C GLU A 172 -1.24 -24.86 -8.77
N LYS A 173 -0.27 -25.40 -9.52
CA LYS A 173 1.14 -25.43 -9.14
C LYS A 173 1.94 -24.58 -10.11
N GLN A 174 2.73 -23.66 -9.56
CA GLN A 174 3.65 -22.84 -10.34
C GLN A 174 4.78 -23.68 -10.93
N CYS A 175 5.37 -23.22 -12.03
CA CYS A 175 6.60 -23.83 -12.51
C CYS A 175 7.78 -23.56 -11.53
N PRO A 176 8.67 -24.54 -11.30
CA PRO A 176 9.73 -24.42 -10.27
C PRO A 176 10.79 -23.33 -10.53
N CYS A 177 10.95 -22.93 -11.78
CA CYS A 177 12.04 -22.08 -12.27
C CYS A 177 11.78 -20.57 -12.16
N ALA A 178 10.51 -20.15 -12.22
CA ALA A 178 10.15 -18.74 -12.48
C ALA A 178 8.77 -18.36 -11.92
N GLY A 179 8.09 -19.27 -11.21
CA GLY A 179 6.82 -18.95 -10.56
C GLY A 179 5.65 -18.70 -11.51
N HIS A 180 5.75 -19.07 -12.80
CA HIS A 180 4.64 -18.92 -13.75
C HIS A 180 3.47 -19.81 -13.35
N TRP A 181 2.26 -19.29 -13.45
CA TRP A 181 1.00 -20.01 -13.22
C TRP A 181 0.49 -20.69 -14.50
N PRO A 182 -0.41 -21.70 -14.39
CA PRO A 182 -1.07 -22.28 -15.54
C PRO A 182 -1.74 -21.22 -16.43
N GLY A 183 -1.47 -21.26 -17.74
CA GLY A 183 -1.96 -20.28 -18.71
C GLY A 183 -1.01 -19.11 -19.01
N GLN A 184 0.08 -18.95 -18.26
CA GLN A 184 1.16 -18.02 -18.59
C GLN A 184 2.20 -18.71 -19.49
N SER A 185 2.82 -17.97 -20.41
CA SER A 185 3.91 -18.50 -21.24
C SER A 185 5.09 -18.92 -20.37
N CYS A 186 5.49 -20.18 -20.45
CA CYS A 186 6.57 -20.75 -19.65
C CYS A 186 7.54 -21.55 -20.54
N SER A 187 8.84 -21.32 -20.37
CA SER A 187 9.91 -21.98 -21.14
C SER A 187 10.67 -23.05 -20.34
N CYS A 188 10.10 -23.50 -19.22
CA CYS A 188 10.79 -24.40 -18.29
C CYS A 188 10.54 -25.88 -18.60
N GLN A 189 11.51 -26.71 -18.25
CA GLN A 189 11.49 -28.15 -18.47
C GLN A 189 10.31 -28.84 -17.75
N SER A 190 9.84 -28.27 -16.63
CA SER A 190 8.58 -28.62 -15.98
C SER A 190 7.66 -27.39 -16.01
N GLY A 191 6.60 -27.46 -16.82
CA GLY A 191 5.60 -26.41 -16.93
C GLY A 191 4.72 -26.29 -15.67
N PRO A 192 3.98 -25.19 -15.55
CA PRO A 192 2.94 -25.09 -14.51
C PRO A 192 1.86 -26.14 -14.74
N SER A 193 1.23 -26.61 -13.66
CA SER A 193 0.18 -27.64 -13.75
C SER A 193 -1.07 -27.25 -12.96
N SER A 194 -2.21 -27.77 -13.39
CA SER A 194 -3.47 -27.66 -12.68
C SER A 194 -4.06 -29.05 -12.48
N SER A 195 -4.51 -29.36 -11.27
CA SER A 195 -5.25 -30.59 -10.97
C SER A 195 -6.63 -30.24 -10.44
N THR A 196 -7.62 -31.04 -10.79
CA THR A 196 -8.99 -30.92 -10.27
C THR A 196 -9.27 -32.07 -9.33
N SER A 197 -9.90 -31.80 -8.20
CA SER A 197 -10.29 -32.80 -7.21
C SER A 197 -11.74 -32.57 -6.79
N HIS A 198 -12.45 -33.68 -6.53
CA HIS A 198 -13.84 -33.67 -6.11
C HIS A 198 -13.97 -34.25 -4.70
N MET A 199 -14.82 -33.64 -3.89
CA MET A 199 -15.15 -34.08 -2.54
C MET A 199 -16.66 -34.09 -2.35
N PHE A 200 -17.17 -35.19 -1.78
CA PHE A 200 -18.58 -35.36 -1.46
C PHE A 200 -18.79 -35.18 0.05
N ILE A 201 -19.69 -34.29 0.43
CA ILE A 201 -20.00 -33.97 1.83
C ILE A 201 -21.49 -34.20 2.06
N CYS A 202 -21.86 -35.19 2.87
CA CYS A 202 -23.26 -35.53 3.14
C CYS A 202 -23.56 -35.44 4.64
N SER A 203 -24.79 -35.05 5.00
CA SER A 203 -25.26 -35.18 6.38
C SER A 203 -25.61 -36.64 6.67
N THR A 204 -25.02 -37.21 7.73
CA THR A 204 -25.44 -38.53 8.23
C THR A 204 -26.70 -38.34 9.06
N THR A 205 -27.87 -38.41 8.44
CA THR A 205 -29.13 -38.60 9.17
C THR A 205 -29.27 -40.08 9.51
N GLY A 206 -28.49 -40.52 10.51
CA GLY A 206 -28.65 -41.80 11.18
C GLY A 206 -28.74 -41.57 12.68
N SER A 207 -29.93 -41.75 13.25
CA SER A 207 -30.21 -41.64 14.68
C SER A 207 -29.22 -42.44 15.53
N GLY A 208 -28.53 -41.75 16.45
CA GLY A 208 -27.72 -42.36 17.48
C GLY A 208 -26.86 -41.31 18.18
N GLY A 209 -27.28 -40.88 19.38
CA GLY A 209 -26.57 -39.88 20.15
C GLY A 209 -25.13 -40.29 20.50
N GLY A 210 -24.22 -39.32 20.45
CA GLY A 210 -22.83 -39.46 20.89
C GLY A 210 -21.93 -38.49 20.15
N GLY A 211 -21.41 -37.48 20.84
CA GLY A 211 -20.48 -36.51 20.27
C GLY A 211 -19.18 -37.17 19.81
N GLY A 212 -18.64 -36.69 18.68
CA GLY A 212 -17.31 -37.05 18.20
C GLY A 212 -17.22 -37.10 16.68
N GLY A 213 -16.42 -36.20 16.11
CA GLY A 213 -15.80 -36.24 14.77
C GLY A 213 -16.53 -36.97 13.64
N GLY A 214 -17.10 -36.21 12.70
CA GLY A 214 -17.60 -36.76 11.44
C GLY A 214 -16.48 -37.44 10.66
N TYR A 215 -16.51 -38.77 10.60
CA TYR A 215 -15.67 -39.55 9.71
C TYR A 215 -16.24 -39.53 8.28
N ILE A 216 -15.35 -39.32 7.32
CA ILE A 216 -15.61 -39.31 5.89
C ILE A 216 -15.77 -40.76 5.42
N ASN A 217 -16.96 -41.15 4.96
CA ASN A 217 -17.17 -42.42 4.27
C ASN A 217 -17.19 -42.16 2.76
N TYR A 218 -16.45 -42.94 1.97
CA TYR A 218 -16.50 -42.94 0.51
C TYR A 218 -17.51 -44.00 0.04
N PRO A 219 -18.78 -43.66 -0.26
CA PRO A 219 -19.67 -44.60 -0.92
C PRO A 219 -19.27 -44.76 -2.39
N SER A 220 -19.26 -46.00 -2.87
CA SER A 220 -18.80 -46.41 -4.20
C SER A 220 -19.77 -46.10 -5.36
N ASN A 221 -20.91 -45.46 -5.10
CA ASN A 221 -21.74 -44.81 -6.14
C ASN A 221 -22.99 -44.15 -5.52
N PRO A 222 -23.01 -42.83 -5.29
CA PRO A 222 -24.27 -42.10 -5.17
C PRO A 222 -24.57 -41.39 -6.50
N THR A 223 -25.77 -41.59 -7.02
CA THR A 223 -26.32 -40.77 -8.09
C THR A 223 -26.43 -39.30 -7.60
N PRO A 224 -25.94 -38.30 -8.35
CA PRO A 224 -25.96 -36.91 -7.89
C PRO A 224 -27.40 -36.38 -7.89
N ILE A 225 -27.92 -36.02 -6.72
CA ILE A 225 -29.13 -35.24 -6.61
C ILE A 225 -28.70 -33.79 -6.33
N ARG A 226 -28.77 -32.96 -7.39
CA ARG A 226 -28.66 -31.48 -7.38
C ARG A 226 -27.26 -30.82 -7.27
N GLY A 227 -26.30 -31.32 -8.04
CA GLY A 227 -25.27 -30.47 -8.68
C GLY A 227 -25.68 -30.09 -10.12
N PRO A 228 -24.89 -29.27 -10.86
CA PRO A 228 -25.10 -29.15 -12.31
C PRO A 228 -25.08 -30.57 -12.91
N ALA A 229 -25.86 -30.77 -13.96
CA ALA A 229 -26.15 -32.09 -14.56
C ALA A 229 -24.87 -32.94 -14.73
N PRO A 230 -24.97 -34.28 -14.60
CA PRO A 230 -23.81 -35.15 -14.75
C PRO A 230 -23.20 -34.94 -16.14
N GLY A 231 -22.01 -34.33 -16.18
CA GLY A 231 -21.30 -34.01 -17.42
C GLY A 231 -20.48 -32.72 -17.42
N THR A 232 -20.77 -31.72 -16.56
CA THR A 232 -20.02 -30.45 -16.57
C THR A 232 -19.04 -30.36 -15.39
N SER A 233 -17.75 -30.38 -15.69
CA SER A 233 -16.62 -30.41 -14.75
C SER A 233 -16.22 -29.02 -14.24
N VAL A 234 -17.20 -28.15 -13.96
CA VAL A 234 -16.93 -26.77 -13.51
C VAL A 234 -16.47 -26.76 -12.05
N PRO A 235 -15.27 -26.27 -11.74
CA PRO A 235 -14.82 -26.10 -10.36
C PRO A 235 -15.62 -25.05 -9.61
N ASN A 236 -15.82 -25.24 -8.31
CA ASN A 236 -16.45 -24.24 -7.46
C ASN A 236 -15.46 -23.43 -6.63
N THR A 237 -14.23 -23.89 -6.39
CA THR A 237 -13.23 -23.13 -5.65
C THR A 237 -11.82 -23.37 -6.19
N VAL A 238 -10.95 -22.36 -6.06
CA VAL A 238 -9.51 -22.52 -6.17
C VAL A 238 -8.96 -22.06 -4.83
N PRO A 239 -8.38 -22.95 -4.01
CA PRO A 239 -7.91 -22.59 -2.69
C PRO A 239 -6.97 -21.39 -2.76
N VAL A 240 -7.32 -20.32 -2.07
CA VAL A 240 -6.43 -19.18 -1.86
C VAL A 240 -5.66 -19.51 -0.60
N HIS A 241 -4.48 -20.10 -0.75
CA HIS A 241 -3.61 -20.23 0.41
C HIS A 241 -3.26 -18.80 0.84
N GLY A 242 -3.65 -18.41 2.06
CA GLY A 242 -3.19 -17.15 2.67
C GLY A 242 -1.69 -17.19 2.98
N ASP A 243 -0.90 -17.98 2.27
CA ASP A 243 0.51 -18.25 2.55
C ASP A 243 1.30 -16.95 2.52
N ASN A 244 1.03 -16.02 1.60
CA ASN A 244 1.75 -14.75 1.60
C ASN A 244 1.45 -13.89 2.84
N VAL A 245 0.21 -13.89 3.35
CA VAL A 245 -0.17 -13.14 4.56
C VAL A 245 0.27 -13.86 5.84
N ASN A 246 0.16 -15.18 5.91
CA ASN A 246 0.61 -15.96 7.06
C ASN A 246 2.14 -16.07 7.13
N VAL A 247 2.83 -16.22 6.00
CA VAL A 247 4.29 -16.09 5.89
C VAL A 247 4.70 -14.66 6.21
N GLY A 248 4.09 -13.64 5.61
CA GLY A 248 4.39 -12.23 5.88
C GLY A 248 4.22 -11.88 7.36
N ARG A 249 3.11 -12.29 7.98
CA ARG A 249 2.86 -12.14 9.42
C ARG A 249 3.90 -12.87 10.26
N ARG A 250 4.22 -14.13 9.95
CA ARG A 250 5.25 -14.90 10.67
C ARG A 250 6.63 -14.24 10.57
N LEU A 251 7.03 -13.83 9.36
CA LEU A 251 8.30 -13.17 9.11
C LEU A 251 8.38 -11.81 9.81
N PHE A 252 7.32 -11.01 9.72
CA PHE A 252 7.24 -9.73 10.43
C PHE A 252 7.38 -9.92 11.94
N LEU A 253 6.57 -10.81 12.54
CA LEU A 253 6.63 -11.13 13.97
C LEU A 253 8.00 -11.66 14.39
N ALA A 254 8.65 -12.48 13.56
CA ALA A 254 10.00 -12.99 13.83
C ALA A 254 11.07 -11.88 13.76
N SER A 255 10.81 -10.83 12.98
CA SER A 255 11.72 -9.70 12.79
C SER A 255 11.62 -8.61 13.86
N LEU A 256 10.65 -8.72 14.78
CA LEU A 256 10.46 -7.79 15.90
C LEU A 256 11.45 -8.05 17.04
N SER A 257 11.84 -6.99 17.76
CA SER A 257 12.63 -7.10 18.98
C SER A 257 11.86 -7.90 20.06
N PRO A 258 12.54 -8.45 21.08
CA PRO A 258 11.88 -9.07 22.23
C PRO A 258 10.87 -8.14 22.92
N GLU A 259 11.21 -6.86 23.06
CA GLU A 259 10.37 -5.83 23.68
C GLU A 259 9.14 -5.54 22.81
N GLN A 260 9.35 -5.35 21.50
CA GLN A 260 8.26 -5.16 20.53
C GLN A 260 7.32 -6.35 20.52
N ARG A 261 7.84 -7.59 20.52
CA ARG A 261 7.00 -8.81 20.57
C ARG A 261 6.22 -8.90 21.86
N THR A 262 6.85 -8.60 22.99
CA THR A 262 6.19 -8.65 24.30
C THR A 262 5.08 -7.61 24.38
N TRP A 263 5.37 -6.38 23.96
CA TRP A 263 4.37 -5.32 23.87
C TRP A 263 3.25 -5.70 22.90
N LEU A 264 3.59 -6.29 21.75
CA LEU A 264 2.65 -6.78 20.75
C LEU A 264 1.90 -8.05 21.20
N ALA A 265 2.34 -8.78 22.22
CA ALA A 265 1.60 -9.91 22.80
C ALA A 265 0.73 -9.51 24.01
N GLY A 266 0.94 -8.31 24.57
CA GLY A 266 0.24 -7.82 25.75
C GLY A 266 -1.24 -7.48 25.53
N LYS A 267 -1.97 -7.27 26.65
CA LYS A 267 -3.36 -6.82 26.67
C LYS A 267 -3.45 -5.34 26.27
N ARG A 268 -3.51 -5.06 24.97
CA ARG A 268 -3.80 -3.72 24.43
C ARG A 268 -5.19 -3.67 23.81
N PRO A 269 -5.73 -2.48 23.51
CA PRO A 269 -6.95 -2.36 22.74
C PRO A 269 -6.81 -3.12 21.42
N GLU A 270 -7.77 -3.99 21.15
CA GLU A 270 -7.81 -4.84 19.96
C GLU A 270 -7.62 -4.04 18.66
N ALA A 271 -8.11 -2.79 18.64
CA ALA A 271 -7.94 -1.85 17.55
C ALA A 271 -6.46 -1.60 17.19
N VAL A 272 -5.56 -1.44 18.16
CA VAL A 272 -4.15 -1.12 17.91
C VAL A 272 -3.43 -2.29 17.25
N TYR A 273 -3.65 -3.52 17.72
CA TYR A 273 -3.12 -4.71 17.07
C TYR A 273 -3.60 -4.80 15.61
N ARG A 274 -4.90 -4.60 15.41
CA ARG A 274 -5.53 -4.69 14.09
C ARG A 274 -5.00 -3.62 13.14
N SER A 275 -4.84 -2.38 13.57
CA SER A 275 -4.34 -1.30 12.71
C SER A 275 -2.96 -1.62 12.13
N ILE A 276 -2.03 -2.16 12.94
CA ILE A 276 -0.69 -2.56 12.49
C ILE A 276 -0.78 -3.66 11.42
N PHE A 277 -1.51 -4.74 11.69
CA PHE A 277 -1.58 -5.85 10.74
C PHE A 277 -2.41 -5.53 9.51
N ASN A 278 -3.46 -4.72 9.62
CA ASN A 278 -4.23 -4.24 8.48
C ASN A 278 -3.33 -3.42 7.54
N PHE A 279 -2.52 -2.51 8.09
CA PHE A 279 -1.54 -1.74 7.33
C PHE A 279 -0.51 -2.65 6.64
N LEU A 280 0.03 -3.65 7.35
CA LEU A 280 0.97 -4.59 6.75
C LEU A 280 0.34 -5.43 5.63
N ILE A 281 -0.89 -5.90 5.84
CA ILE A 281 -1.65 -6.69 4.85
C ILE A 281 -1.92 -5.84 3.60
N SER A 282 -2.41 -4.60 3.75
CA SER A 282 -2.69 -3.71 2.62
C SER A 282 -1.44 -3.33 1.82
N ASN A 283 -0.26 -3.43 2.43
CA ASN A 283 1.04 -3.15 1.82
C ASN A 283 1.87 -4.42 1.54
N ASN A 284 1.20 -5.58 1.47
CA ASN A 284 1.78 -6.88 1.13
C ASN A 284 3.01 -7.26 1.96
N PHE A 285 3.08 -6.82 3.22
CA PHE A 285 4.24 -7.02 4.11
C PHE A 285 5.57 -6.61 3.46
N SER A 286 5.56 -5.65 2.53
CA SER A 286 6.77 -5.15 1.88
C SER A 286 7.80 -4.69 2.91
N THR A 287 9.10 -4.77 2.58
CA THR A 287 10.18 -4.31 3.47
C THR A 287 9.93 -2.89 4.00
N PRO A 288 9.55 -1.89 3.16
CA PRO A 288 9.25 -0.54 3.65
C PRO A 288 8.08 -0.51 4.64
N SER A 289 6.98 -1.22 4.35
CA SER A 289 5.84 -1.28 5.28
C SER A 289 6.19 -1.99 6.60
N SER A 290 7.04 -3.00 6.56
CA SER A 290 7.52 -3.70 7.75
C SER A 290 8.43 -2.81 8.60
N LEU A 291 9.29 -2.00 7.98
CA LEU A 291 10.13 -1.02 8.69
C LEU A 291 9.27 0.06 9.34
N PHE A 292 8.32 0.65 8.60
CA PHE A 292 7.38 1.62 9.16
C PHE A 292 6.61 1.04 10.35
N ALA A 293 6.09 -0.19 10.23
CA ALA A 293 5.31 -0.82 11.29
C ALA A 293 6.14 -1.09 12.57
N LYS A 294 7.45 -1.38 12.44
CA LYS A 294 8.35 -1.51 13.61
C LYS A 294 8.48 -0.19 14.36
N GLU A 295 8.71 0.88 13.62
CA GLU A 295 8.89 2.22 14.20
C GLU A 295 7.58 2.76 14.78
N ALA A 296 6.45 2.45 14.13
CA ALA A 296 5.12 2.68 14.67
C ALA A 296 4.93 1.96 16.02
N ILE A 297 5.35 0.70 16.14
CA ILE A 297 5.33 -0.05 17.40
C ILE A 297 6.20 0.65 18.45
N ASP A 298 7.43 1.06 18.11
CA ASP A 298 8.34 1.73 19.04
C ASP A 298 7.84 3.09 19.51
N ALA A 299 7.14 3.84 18.65
CA ALA A 299 6.49 5.09 19.03
C ALA A 299 5.31 4.82 19.98
N MET A 300 4.42 3.88 19.65
CA MET A 300 3.28 3.52 20.50
C MET A 300 3.71 2.94 21.85
N MET A 301 4.81 2.17 21.90
CA MET A 301 5.42 1.68 23.13
C MET A 301 5.82 2.81 24.08
N ARG A 302 6.21 3.96 23.54
CA ARG A 302 6.62 5.15 24.30
C ARG A 302 5.47 6.13 24.54
N GLY A 303 4.25 5.82 24.13
CA GLY A 303 3.07 6.67 24.27
C GLY A 303 2.86 7.69 23.15
N GLY A 304 3.44 7.43 21.96
CA GLY A 304 3.12 8.16 20.74
C GLY A 304 1.89 7.60 20.03
N GLU A 305 1.50 8.26 18.93
CA GLU A 305 0.36 7.87 18.09
C GLU A 305 0.79 7.64 16.64
N VAL A 306 -0.03 6.91 15.88
CA VAL A 306 0.28 6.55 14.48
C VAL A 306 -0.95 6.71 13.61
N ASP A 307 -0.81 7.49 12.55
CA ASP A 307 -1.76 7.60 11.45
C ASP A 307 -1.32 6.65 10.33
N PHE A 308 -1.90 5.45 10.31
CA PHE A 308 -1.60 4.44 9.29
C PHE A 308 -2.16 4.79 7.91
N THR A 309 -3.13 5.71 7.82
CA THR A 309 -3.71 6.14 6.53
C THR A 309 -2.71 6.99 5.78
N TYR A 310 -2.06 7.94 6.46
CA TYR A 310 -1.08 8.83 5.85
C TYR A 310 0.38 8.42 6.11
N ARG A 311 0.59 7.34 6.87
CA ARG A 311 1.90 6.78 7.22
C ARG A 311 2.74 7.77 8.04
N ILE A 312 2.10 8.38 9.03
CA ILE A 312 2.69 9.38 9.92
C ILE A 312 2.78 8.80 11.34
N ILE A 313 3.99 8.82 11.91
CA ILE A 313 4.25 8.47 13.30
C ILE A 313 4.39 9.77 14.08
N LYS A 314 3.53 10.01 15.06
CA LYS A 314 3.65 11.08 16.06
C LYS A 314 4.42 10.52 17.25
N ASP A 315 5.68 10.88 17.39
CA ASP A 315 6.46 10.47 18.56
C ASP A 315 5.90 11.12 19.84
N PRO A 316 6.25 10.63 21.04
CA PRO A 316 5.71 11.17 22.29
C PRO A 316 6.04 12.65 22.52
N THR A 317 7.15 13.16 21.98
CA THR A 317 7.54 14.57 22.16
C THR A 317 6.68 15.50 21.30
N PHE A 318 6.25 15.03 20.13
CA PHE A 318 5.29 15.72 19.28
C PHE A 318 3.86 15.57 19.79
N GLU A 319 3.44 14.33 20.07
CA GLU A 319 2.09 13.98 20.52
C GLU A 319 1.70 14.73 21.78
N ASN A 320 2.60 14.77 22.77
CA ASN A 320 2.36 15.44 24.04
C ASN A 320 2.60 16.95 23.99
N ASN A 321 2.95 17.51 22.82
CA ASN A 321 3.08 18.95 22.65
C ASN A 321 1.75 19.52 22.13
N PRO A 322 0.95 20.22 22.96
CA PRO A 322 -0.40 20.64 22.57
C PRO A 322 -0.40 21.58 21.36
N CYS A 323 0.63 22.40 21.23
CA CYS A 323 0.78 23.35 20.14
C CYS A 323 0.91 22.64 18.79
N LEU A 324 1.83 21.69 18.71
CA LEU A 324 2.12 20.95 17.49
C LEU A 324 0.99 19.97 17.20
N ASN A 325 0.59 19.15 18.17
CA ASN A 325 -0.43 18.13 17.96
C ASN A 325 -1.77 18.74 17.53
N THR A 326 -2.23 19.81 18.21
CA THR A 326 -3.48 20.49 17.82
C THR A 326 -3.39 21.12 16.44
N THR A 327 -2.26 21.74 16.09
CA THR A 327 -2.06 22.32 14.74
C THR A 327 -2.11 21.24 13.67
N TYR A 328 -1.47 20.09 13.92
CA TYR A 328 -1.51 18.94 13.02
C TYR A 328 -2.92 18.36 12.90
N ASP A 329 -3.63 18.16 14.01
CA ASP A 329 -4.98 17.60 14.02
C ASP A 329 -5.97 18.53 13.30
N GLU A 330 -5.87 19.85 13.47
CA GLU A 330 -6.65 20.83 12.70
C GLU A 330 -6.32 20.77 11.20
N PHE A 331 -5.03 20.61 10.85
CA PHE A 331 -4.61 20.48 9.46
C PHE A 331 -5.10 19.17 8.84
N ASN A 332 -5.02 18.05 9.56
CA ASN A 332 -5.44 16.72 9.12
C ASN A 332 -6.97 16.58 9.05
N SER A 333 -7.69 17.15 10.02
CA SER A 333 -9.16 17.13 10.05
C SER A 333 -9.80 18.06 9.02
N SER A 334 -9.08 19.08 8.55
CA SER A 334 -9.44 19.81 7.33
C SER A 334 -9.25 18.91 6.12
N SER A 335 -10.29 18.12 5.83
CA SER A 335 -10.36 17.23 4.67
C SER A 335 -10.19 17.97 3.34
N THR A 336 -10.27 19.31 3.32
CA THR A 336 -9.88 20.12 2.16
C THR A 336 -8.39 20.44 2.15
N SER A 337 -7.81 20.94 3.25
CA SER A 337 -6.41 21.38 3.30
C SER A 337 -5.42 20.24 3.11
N PHE A 338 -5.60 19.16 3.89
CA PHE A 338 -4.72 18.02 3.83
C PHE A 338 -4.84 17.32 2.48
N ASN A 339 -6.07 16.97 2.06
CA ASN A 339 -6.26 16.30 0.77
C ASN A 339 -5.84 17.18 -0.42
N TYR A 340 -6.05 18.49 -0.38
CA TYR A 340 -5.53 19.39 -1.41
C TYR A 340 -4.01 19.30 -1.47
N PHE A 341 -3.33 19.50 -0.33
CA PHE A 341 -1.88 19.41 -0.23
C PHE A 341 -1.40 18.06 -0.78
N ILE A 342 -1.94 16.96 -0.26
CA ILE A 342 -1.66 15.58 -0.69
C ILE A 342 -1.77 15.40 -2.20
N ASN A 343 -2.90 15.83 -2.79
CA ASN A 343 -3.18 15.64 -4.21
C ASN A 343 -2.23 16.44 -5.13
N GLN A 344 -1.52 17.45 -4.62
CA GLN A 344 -0.52 18.17 -5.43
C GLN A 344 0.78 17.38 -5.62
N PHE A 345 1.01 16.31 -4.85
CA PHE A 345 2.31 15.62 -4.82
C PHE A 345 2.28 14.24 -5.43
N ASP A 346 1.18 13.51 -5.28
CA ASP A 346 0.93 12.24 -5.96
C ASP A 346 -0.57 11.90 -5.88
N ASN A 347 -1.15 11.30 -6.92
CA ASN A 347 -2.54 10.80 -6.89
C ASN A 347 -2.68 9.56 -6.00
N ASN A 348 -1.56 9.01 -5.52
CA ASN A 348 -1.50 7.95 -4.54
C ASN A 348 -1.23 8.55 -3.15
N LEU A 349 -2.18 8.39 -2.24
CA LEU A 349 -2.23 8.91 -0.85
C LEU A 349 -1.06 8.48 0.08
N SER A 350 0.05 7.95 -0.46
CA SER A 350 1.20 7.42 0.30
C SER A 350 2.28 8.49 0.43
N LEU A 351 2.10 9.39 1.38
CA LEU A 351 2.81 10.67 1.44
C LEU A 351 4.12 10.69 2.21
N VAL A 352 4.90 9.62 2.10
CA VAL A 352 6.17 9.43 2.81
C VAL A 352 5.92 8.79 4.18
N ASP A 353 6.72 7.78 4.51
CA ASP A 353 6.80 7.27 5.87
C ASP A 353 7.52 8.29 6.76
N VAL A 354 6.75 9.08 7.53
CA VAL A 354 7.27 10.21 8.30
C VAL A 354 7.19 9.95 9.80
N THR A 355 8.23 10.34 10.54
CA THR A 355 8.19 10.47 12.00
C THR A 355 8.26 11.93 12.41
N LEU A 356 7.24 12.40 13.12
CA LEU A 356 7.17 13.74 13.70
C LEU A 356 7.69 13.69 15.14
N SER A 357 8.60 14.61 15.46
CA SER A 357 9.18 14.78 16.80
C SER A 357 9.35 16.26 17.15
N ALA A 358 9.58 16.55 18.43
CA ALA A 358 9.80 17.90 18.92
C ALA A 358 10.98 17.93 19.90
N GLY A 359 11.76 19.01 19.86
CA GLY A 359 12.75 19.26 20.89
C GLY A 359 13.61 20.49 20.60
N VAL A 360 14.61 20.68 21.45
CA VAL A 360 15.54 21.79 21.34
C VAL A 360 16.62 21.48 20.30
N PHE A 361 17.05 22.51 19.57
CA PHE A 361 18.23 22.51 18.69
C PHE A 361 19.39 23.24 19.36
N SER A 362 20.63 23.05 18.88
CA SER A 362 21.76 23.81 19.41
C SER A 362 21.49 25.32 19.29
N ALA A 363 21.86 26.10 20.31
CA ALA A 363 21.52 27.52 20.43
C ALA A 363 22.00 28.41 19.26
N SER A 364 22.94 27.93 18.43
CA SER A 364 23.39 28.60 17.21
C SER A 364 22.41 28.50 16.04
N ASN A 365 21.48 27.53 16.07
CA ASN A 365 20.60 27.22 14.95
C ASN A 365 19.17 27.68 15.26
N ARG A 366 18.83 28.90 14.83
CA ARG A 366 17.46 29.44 14.88
C ARG A 366 16.58 28.88 13.75
N ILE A 367 16.52 27.55 13.63
CA ILE A 367 15.66 26.87 12.65
C ILE A 367 14.34 26.47 13.31
N TYR A 368 13.22 26.64 12.61
CA TYR A 368 11.89 26.32 13.13
C TYR A 368 11.63 24.80 13.20
N ALA A 369 12.19 24.05 12.26
CA ALA A 369 12.16 22.60 12.20
C ALA A 369 13.31 22.12 11.30
N GLN A 370 13.52 20.81 11.27
CA GLN A 370 14.47 20.16 10.38
C GLN A 370 13.91 18.82 9.90
N THR A 371 13.96 18.60 8.60
CA THR A 371 13.69 17.30 7.98
C THR A 371 15.00 16.57 7.66
N SER A 372 15.04 15.26 7.91
CA SER A 372 16.21 14.41 7.66
C SER A 372 15.81 12.97 7.35
N VAL A 373 16.69 12.22 6.69
CA VAL A 373 16.53 10.77 6.51
C VAL A 373 17.11 10.07 7.74
N LEU A 374 16.30 9.22 8.37
CA LEU A 374 16.67 8.39 9.51
C LEU A 374 17.39 7.12 9.06
N SER A 375 18.03 6.41 9.99
CA SER A 375 18.87 5.23 9.70
C SER A 375 18.15 4.04 9.05
N ASN A 376 16.83 4.06 9.00
CA ASN A 376 15.93 3.02 8.50
C ASN A 376 15.15 3.47 7.24
N ASN A 377 15.61 4.52 6.55
CA ASN A 377 14.94 5.17 5.42
C ASN A 377 13.59 5.84 5.75
N LEU A 378 13.22 5.91 7.03
CA LEU A 378 12.13 6.79 7.42
C LEU A 378 12.60 8.24 7.36
N ILE A 379 11.67 9.15 7.15
CA ILE A 379 11.96 10.58 7.15
C ILE A 379 11.51 11.19 8.46
N GLY A 380 12.45 11.78 9.19
CA GLY A 380 12.21 12.43 10.46
C GLY A 380 12.04 13.92 10.27
N ILE A 381 10.95 14.48 10.80
CA ILE A 381 10.73 15.91 10.94
C ILE A 381 10.80 16.24 12.44
N LYS A 382 11.76 17.06 12.82
CA LYS A 382 11.92 17.54 14.20
C LYS A 382 11.56 19.02 14.29
N PHE A 383 10.58 19.37 15.11
CA PHE A 383 10.17 20.75 15.36
C PHE A 383 10.90 21.37 16.53
N ASN A 384 11.27 22.65 16.41
CA ASN A 384 11.98 23.38 17.45
C ASN A 384 11.02 23.91 18.50
N THR A 385 11.10 23.38 19.71
CA THR A 385 10.24 23.78 20.83
C THR A 385 10.49 25.21 21.30
N ASP A 386 11.69 25.76 21.11
CA ASP A 386 12.04 27.12 21.57
C ASP A 386 11.42 28.21 20.70
N LEU A 387 10.96 27.86 19.50
CA LEU A 387 10.44 28.82 18.54
C LEU A 387 8.91 28.72 18.37
N LEU A 388 8.21 27.91 19.18
CA LEU A 388 6.76 27.74 19.09
C LEU A 388 5.95 28.95 19.55
N ASN A 389 6.57 29.95 20.17
CA ASN A 389 5.91 31.22 20.52
C ASN A 389 5.69 32.10 19.29
N ARG A 390 4.75 31.70 18.44
CA ARG A 390 4.34 32.38 17.20
C ARG A 390 2.89 32.00 16.84
N PRO A 391 2.24 32.73 15.92
CA PRO A 391 0.86 32.44 15.53
C PRO A 391 0.69 31.01 14.99
N LYS A 392 -0.45 30.37 15.26
CA LYS A 392 -0.72 28.98 14.81
C LYS A 392 -0.55 28.79 13.30
N LEU A 393 -0.99 29.75 12.49
CA LEU A 393 -0.82 29.70 11.03
C LEU A 393 0.66 29.67 10.60
N SER A 394 1.56 30.31 11.36
CA SER A 394 3.02 30.24 11.11
C SER A 394 3.60 28.86 11.46
N ILE A 395 3.03 28.18 12.46
CA ILE A 395 3.36 26.80 12.80
C ILE A 395 2.86 25.85 11.72
N ALA A 396 1.62 26.02 11.25
CA ALA A 396 1.05 25.26 10.14
C ALA A 396 1.90 25.42 8.87
N ARG A 397 2.34 26.65 8.54
CA ARG A 397 3.29 26.90 7.43
C ARG A 397 4.55 26.07 7.57
N THR A 398 5.11 26.02 8.78
CA THR A 398 6.31 25.24 9.05
C THR A 398 6.06 23.75 8.80
N MET A 399 4.94 23.20 9.27
CA MET A 399 4.59 21.79 9.02
C MET A 399 4.47 21.49 7.52
N ILE A 400 3.73 22.31 6.78
CA ILE A 400 3.56 22.17 5.33
C ILE A 400 4.91 22.23 4.62
N HIS A 401 5.79 23.16 5.02
CA HIS A 401 7.14 23.30 4.49
C HIS A 401 7.98 22.02 4.71
N GLU A 402 7.99 21.48 5.93
CA GLU A 402 8.75 20.26 6.24
C GLU A 402 8.16 19.01 5.54
N PHE A 403 6.83 18.92 5.37
CA PHE A 403 6.24 17.82 4.59
C PHE A 403 6.67 17.85 3.11
N ILE A 404 6.91 19.03 2.54
CA ILE A 404 7.47 19.14 1.18
C ILE A 404 8.93 18.68 1.16
N HIS A 405 9.73 19.05 2.16
CA HIS A 405 11.09 18.49 2.31
C HIS A 405 11.05 16.96 2.40
N ALA A 406 10.13 16.41 3.18
CA ALA A 406 9.96 14.97 3.31
C ALA A 406 9.62 14.30 1.97
N LEU A 407 8.75 14.91 1.17
CA LEU A 407 8.47 14.43 -0.17
C LEU A 407 9.72 14.44 -1.07
N ILE A 408 10.48 15.53 -1.05
CA ILE A 408 11.72 15.63 -1.83
C ILE A 408 12.67 14.49 -1.42
N PHE A 409 12.83 14.23 -0.12
CA PHE A 409 13.64 13.11 0.35
C PHE A 409 13.12 11.76 -0.10
N LYS A 410 11.80 11.51 -0.06
CA LYS A 410 11.23 10.25 -0.55
C LYS A 410 11.58 10.02 -2.02
N ARG A 411 11.40 11.03 -2.87
CA ARG A 411 11.74 10.92 -4.31
C ARG A 411 13.22 10.62 -4.50
N LEU A 412 14.09 11.28 -3.74
CA LEU A 412 15.53 11.03 -3.80
C LEU A 412 15.88 9.60 -3.36
N LEU A 413 15.24 9.08 -2.32
CA LEU A 413 15.42 7.68 -1.87
C LEU A 413 14.91 6.66 -2.90
N GLU A 414 13.78 6.94 -3.55
CA GLU A 414 13.23 6.10 -4.65
C GLU A 414 14.18 6.03 -5.85
N ILE A 415 14.84 7.15 -6.18
CA ILE A 415 15.82 7.20 -7.27
C ILE A 415 17.08 6.43 -6.89
N SER A 416 17.58 6.63 -5.69
CA SER A 416 18.92 6.15 -5.32
C SER A 416 18.96 4.69 -4.85
N ASN A 417 17.80 4.05 -4.64
CA ASN A 417 17.70 2.73 -4.01
C ASN A 417 18.54 2.61 -2.71
N MET A 418 18.82 3.74 -2.02
CA MET A 418 19.76 3.76 -0.90
C MET A 418 19.06 3.39 0.40
N GLU A 419 19.71 2.56 1.21
CA GLU A 419 19.44 2.38 2.65
C GLU A 419 20.43 3.22 3.47
N GLY A 420 19.92 4.20 4.22
CA GLY A 420 20.63 4.94 5.26
C GLY A 420 21.51 6.11 4.78
N ASN A 421 21.32 7.25 5.46
CA ASN A 421 22.19 8.43 5.53
C ASN A 421 22.55 9.17 4.22
N VAL A 422 21.62 10.05 3.85
CA VAL A 422 21.79 11.49 3.56
C VAL A 422 22.79 11.88 2.47
N LEU A 423 22.20 12.05 1.28
CA LEU A 423 22.11 13.33 0.56
C LEU A 423 23.41 14.09 0.42
N LEU A 424 23.85 14.19 -0.83
CA LEU A 424 24.44 15.37 -1.50
C LEU A 424 25.16 14.92 -2.80
N SER A 425 25.25 13.61 -3.06
CA SER A 425 25.89 13.09 -4.27
C SER A 425 25.17 11.86 -4.81
N LEU A 426 24.17 12.08 -5.67
CA LEU A 426 23.72 11.07 -6.61
C LEU A 426 24.86 10.70 -7.57
N SER A 427 25.05 9.42 -7.85
CA SER A 427 25.91 8.92 -8.91
C SER A 427 25.40 9.37 -10.30
N PRO A 428 26.25 9.38 -11.34
CA PRO A 428 25.82 9.76 -12.68
C PRO A 428 24.60 8.96 -13.20
N ALA A 429 24.49 7.67 -12.85
CA ALA A 429 23.36 6.83 -13.24
C ALA A 429 22.07 7.26 -12.53
N GLU A 430 22.13 7.56 -11.24
CA GLU A 430 20.98 8.03 -10.46
C GLU A 430 20.52 9.42 -10.92
N VAL A 431 21.45 10.30 -11.31
CA VAL A 431 21.12 11.59 -11.93
C VAL A 431 20.35 11.39 -13.25
N VAL A 432 20.74 10.40 -14.07
CA VAL A 432 19.98 10.06 -15.30
C VAL A 432 18.59 9.53 -14.94
N GLN A 433 18.48 8.63 -13.97
CA GLN A 433 17.17 8.09 -13.54
C GLN A 433 16.24 9.18 -12.97
N MET A 434 16.78 10.15 -12.22
CA MET A 434 16.03 11.30 -11.74
C MET A 434 15.46 12.13 -12.89
N LYS A 435 16.20 12.28 -13.99
CA LYS A 435 15.72 13.01 -15.17
C LYS A 435 14.47 12.37 -15.78
N ASP A 436 14.47 11.05 -15.88
CA ASP A 436 13.38 10.29 -16.52
C ASP A 436 12.11 10.27 -15.66
N ASN A 437 12.27 10.18 -14.33
CA ASN A 437 11.14 10.06 -13.40
C ASN A 437 10.67 11.41 -12.82
N TYR A 438 11.57 12.38 -12.68
CA TYR A 438 11.35 13.63 -11.94
C TYR A 438 12.10 14.82 -12.58
N PHE A 439 11.79 15.13 -13.85
CA PHE A 439 12.52 16.12 -14.65
C PHE A 439 12.77 17.48 -13.98
N GLU A 440 11.76 18.10 -13.36
CA GLU A 440 11.94 19.42 -12.72
C GLU A 440 12.81 19.36 -11.45
N LEU A 441 12.73 18.26 -10.69
CA LEU A 441 13.61 18.02 -9.54
C LEU A 441 15.05 17.79 -10.02
N TRP A 442 15.21 17.05 -11.12
CA TRP A 442 16.50 16.86 -11.78
C TRP A 442 17.11 18.17 -12.27
N GLU A 443 16.31 19.02 -12.91
CA GLU A 443 16.75 20.34 -13.39
C GLU A 443 17.23 21.22 -12.22
N ASN A 444 16.46 21.26 -11.13
CA ASN A 444 16.85 22.01 -9.93
C ASN A 444 18.11 21.44 -9.27
N TYR A 445 18.21 20.10 -9.13
CA TYR A 445 19.39 19.44 -8.58
C TYR A 445 20.64 19.72 -9.44
N THR A 446 20.57 19.52 -10.76
CA THR A 446 21.72 19.77 -11.64
C THR A 446 22.15 21.24 -11.64
N LYS A 447 21.20 22.17 -11.63
CA LYS A 447 21.46 23.61 -11.64
C LYS A 447 22.04 24.13 -10.33
N TYR A 448 21.48 23.73 -9.20
CA TYR A 448 21.79 24.34 -7.91
C TYR A 448 22.65 23.44 -7.02
N GLN A 449 22.54 22.12 -7.09
CA GLN A 449 23.42 21.21 -6.35
C GLN A 449 24.73 20.95 -7.10
N LEU A 450 24.68 20.74 -8.42
CA LEU A 450 25.88 20.47 -9.24
C LEU A 450 26.45 21.72 -9.93
N GLY A 451 25.72 22.83 -9.98
CA GLY A 451 26.17 24.08 -10.61
C GLY A 451 26.23 24.03 -12.15
N ILE A 452 25.44 23.15 -12.79
CA ILE A 452 25.44 22.91 -14.24
C ILE A 452 24.15 23.46 -14.86
N PRO A 453 24.19 24.31 -15.90
CA PRO A 453 25.36 24.90 -16.57
C PRO A 453 25.77 26.28 -15.98
N THR A 454 25.27 26.64 -14.80
CA THR A 454 25.37 27.98 -14.16
C THR A 454 26.78 28.43 -13.76
N ASN A 455 27.85 27.80 -14.26
CA ASN A 455 29.24 28.11 -13.96
C ASN A 455 29.56 28.11 -12.44
N GLY A 456 28.96 27.19 -11.67
CA GLY A 456 29.43 26.86 -10.32
C GLY A 456 28.70 27.50 -9.13
N ILE A 457 27.51 28.09 -9.30
CA ILE A 457 26.71 28.52 -8.14
C ILE A 457 26.04 27.29 -7.51
N VAL A 458 26.72 26.71 -6.51
CA VAL A 458 26.17 25.68 -5.63
C VAL A 458 25.32 26.36 -4.55
N SER A 459 24.07 25.93 -4.40
CA SER A 459 23.12 26.42 -3.38
C SER A 459 22.16 25.30 -2.98
N ASP A 460 21.34 25.55 -1.97
CA ASP A 460 20.34 24.58 -1.53
C ASP A 460 19.25 24.38 -2.60
N PHE A 461 19.40 23.31 -3.39
CA PHE A 461 18.46 23.00 -4.47
C PHE A 461 17.04 22.70 -3.96
N GLN A 462 16.87 22.27 -2.70
CA GLN A 462 15.55 21.96 -2.15
C GLN A 462 14.75 23.24 -1.98
N HIS A 463 15.33 24.26 -1.34
CA HIS A 463 14.68 25.56 -1.20
C HIS A 463 14.45 26.26 -2.55
N GLN A 464 15.38 26.13 -3.50
CA GLN A 464 15.18 26.64 -4.87
C GLN A 464 13.97 25.97 -5.54
N TYR A 465 13.92 24.63 -5.50
CA TYR A 465 12.83 23.86 -6.09
C TYR A 465 11.49 24.17 -5.43
N MET A 466 11.46 24.32 -4.11
CA MET A 466 10.26 24.69 -3.38
C MET A 466 9.78 26.12 -3.69
N ALA A 467 10.71 27.08 -3.82
CA ALA A 467 10.38 28.45 -4.18
C ALA A 467 9.79 28.55 -5.60
N GLU A 468 10.32 27.76 -6.54
CA GLU A 468 9.86 27.73 -7.93
C GLU A 468 8.52 26.97 -8.08
N LYS A 469 8.36 25.81 -7.41
CA LYS A 469 7.24 24.90 -7.65
C LYS A 469 6.15 24.92 -6.57
N TYR A 470 6.52 25.00 -5.30
CA TYR A 470 5.63 24.68 -4.19
C TYR A 470 5.10 25.88 -3.41
N ARG A 471 5.55 27.11 -3.71
CA ARG A 471 5.05 28.33 -3.04
C ARG A 471 3.52 28.47 -3.11
N THR A 472 2.92 28.27 -4.28
CA THR A 472 1.46 28.35 -4.46
C THR A 472 0.73 27.24 -3.70
N VAL A 473 1.33 26.05 -3.60
CA VAL A 473 0.78 24.93 -2.81
C VAL A 473 0.77 25.29 -1.33
N ILE A 474 1.85 25.87 -0.81
CA ILE A 474 1.95 26.34 0.58
C ILE A 474 0.89 27.43 0.85
N ALA A 475 0.81 28.45 -0.01
CA ALA A 475 -0.16 29.54 0.15
C ALA A 475 -1.61 29.03 0.15
N THR A 476 -1.94 28.12 -0.76
CA THR A 476 -3.30 27.56 -0.86
C THR A 476 -3.64 26.65 0.31
N ALA A 477 -2.71 25.80 0.76
CA ALA A 477 -2.92 24.95 1.93
C ALA A 477 -3.10 25.79 3.21
N LEU A 478 -2.35 26.88 3.37
CA LEU A 478 -2.52 27.84 4.47
C LEU A 478 -3.87 28.55 4.41
N MET A 479 -4.27 29.02 3.23
CA MET A 479 -5.57 29.65 3.03
C MET A 479 -6.71 28.72 3.43
N GLN A 480 -6.65 27.45 3.05
CA GLN A 480 -7.68 26.47 3.42
C GLN A 480 -7.63 26.14 4.92
N PHE A 481 -6.45 26.02 5.52
CA PHE A 481 -6.29 25.79 6.96
C PHE A 481 -6.91 26.93 7.78
N ASP A 482 -6.70 28.17 7.35
CA ASP A 482 -7.22 29.38 8.01
C ASP A 482 -8.65 29.73 7.60
N ASN A 483 -9.37 28.83 6.92
CA ASN A 483 -10.72 29.05 6.40
C ASN A 483 -10.87 30.36 5.59
N ASN A 484 -9.81 30.75 4.87
CA ASN A 484 -9.75 31.94 4.05
C ASN A 484 -10.03 33.25 4.81
N ALA A 485 -9.56 33.37 6.07
CA ALA A 485 -9.76 34.56 6.90
C ALA A 485 -9.00 35.82 6.42
N HIS A 486 -7.92 35.64 5.66
CA HIS A 486 -7.08 36.72 5.11
C HIS A 486 -7.13 36.78 3.57
N PRO A 487 -6.72 37.89 2.92
CA PRO A 487 -6.62 37.96 1.46
C PRO A 487 -5.50 37.08 0.88
N GLN A 488 -5.63 36.64 -0.37
CA GLN A 488 -4.62 35.80 -1.05
C GLN A 488 -3.18 36.32 -0.92
N SER A 489 -2.97 37.64 -1.08
CA SER A 489 -1.66 38.26 -0.98
C SER A 489 -0.98 38.08 0.38
N PHE A 490 -1.76 37.88 1.44
CA PHE A 490 -1.25 37.57 2.77
C PHE A 490 -0.68 36.15 2.83
N TYR A 491 -1.41 35.15 2.33
CA TYR A 491 -0.90 33.78 2.28
C TYR A 491 0.27 33.63 1.31
N ASP A 492 0.24 34.34 0.18
CA ASP A 492 1.37 34.40 -0.76
C ASP A 492 2.62 34.98 -0.07
N ALA A 493 2.46 36.00 0.78
CA ALA A 493 3.55 36.55 1.57
C ALA A 493 4.07 35.54 2.60
N LEU A 494 3.19 34.88 3.37
CA LEU A 494 3.60 33.87 4.34
C LEU A 494 4.31 32.68 3.68
N ALA A 495 3.88 32.25 2.50
CA ALA A 495 4.49 31.14 1.78
C ALA A 495 5.97 31.39 1.38
N TRP A 496 6.42 32.65 1.37
CA TRP A 496 7.84 32.97 1.17
C TRP A 496 8.71 32.70 2.39
N GLU A 497 8.16 32.69 3.61
CA GLU A 497 8.95 32.45 4.81
C GLU A 497 9.54 31.03 4.81
N GLY A 498 10.89 30.96 4.86
CA GLY A 498 11.67 29.73 4.66
C GLY A 498 12.09 29.45 3.22
N LEU A 499 11.61 30.22 2.23
CA LEU A 499 11.94 30.06 0.80
C LEU A 499 12.71 31.25 0.20
N MET A 500 12.89 32.32 0.97
CA MET A 500 13.65 33.51 0.55
C MET A 500 15.17 33.28 0.52
N GLY A 501 15.66 32.21 1.15
CA GLY A 501 17.07 32.03 1.56
C GLY A 501 17.20 32.21 3.07
N GLY A 502 18.43 32.42 3.55
CA GLY A 502 18.70 32.74 4.94
C GLY A 502 18.93 31.51 5.82
N GLY A 503 19.81 30.61 5.40
CA GLY A 503 20.24 29.47 6.22
C GLY A 503 20.77 29.87 7.61
N PRO A 504 21.06 28.90 8.49
CA PRO A 504 21.49 29.17 9.87
C PRO A 504 22.59 30.23 9.97
N GLY A 505 22.34 31.29 10.76
CA GLY A 505 23.29 32.38 11.00
C GLY A 505 23.28 33.51 9.97
N GLN A 506 22.43 33.44 8.93
CA GLN A 506 22.29 34.53 7.96
C GLN A 506 21.27 35.58 8.42
N SER A 507 21.54 36.85 8.12
CA SER A 507 20.61 37.95 8.34
C SER A 507 20.16 38.54 7.01
N ILE A 508 18.90 38.98 6.97
CA ILE A 508 18.34 39.66 5.81
C ILE A 508 18.81 41.11 5.78
N ASN A 509 19.16 41.62 4.60
CA ASN A 509 19.43 43.02 4.40
C ASN A 509 18.10 43.80 4.37
N ASP A 510 17.85 44.65 5.36
CA ASP A 510 16.59 45.38 5.51
C ASP A 510 16.35 46.42 4.42
N GLN A 511 17.38 46.87 3.70
CA GLN A 511 17.23 47.83 2.60
C GLN A 511 16.83 47.14 1.30
N THR A 512 17.34 45.95 1.03
CA THR A 512 17.12 45.23 -0.24
C THR A 512 16.10 44.09 -0.14
N GLY A 513 15.85 43.62 1.08
CA GLY A 513 15.05 42.43 1.38
C GLY A 513 15.71 41.12 0.97
N LEU A 514 17.05 41.07 0.85
CA LEU A 514 17.79 39.90 0.37
C LEU A 514 18.68 39.30 1.45
N PHE A 515 18.80 37.98 1.43
CA PHE A 515 19.88 37.23 2.07
C PHE A 515 21.08 37.07 1.13
N THR A 516 22.24 36.75 1.68
CA THR A 516 23.46 36.43 0.91
C THR A 516 23.26 35.22 -0.02
N ASP A 517 22.44 34.27 0.41
CA ASP A 517 22.10 33.01 -0.25
C ASP A 517 20.64 33.01 -0.77
N SER A 518 20.12 34.19 -1.13
CA SER A 518 18.73 34.30 -1.61
C SER A 518 18.43 33.34 -2.76
N THR A 519 17.25 32.71 -2.74
CA THR A 519 16.81 31.88 -3.86
C THR A 519 16.65 32.72 -5.13
N VAL A 520 16.84 32.10 -6.30
CA VAL A 520 16.70 32.80 -7.59
C VAL A 520 15.29 33.35 -7.76
N ALA A 521 14.29 32.57 -7.35
CA ALA A 521 12.90 33.00 -7.34
C ALA A 521 12.70 34.26 -6.47
N TRP A 522 13.36 34.36 -5.31
CA TRP A 522 13.29 35.54 -4.46
C TRP A 522 14.03 36.75 -5.03
N LEU A 523 15.22 36.53 -5.61
CA LEU A 523 15.99 37.58 -6.29
C LEU A 523 15.19 38.25 -7.42
N ALA A 524 14.35 37.48 -8.12
CA ALA A 524 13.48 37.97 -9.19
C ALA A 524 12.31 38.82 -8.71
N VAL A 525 11.95 38.78 -7.42
CA VAL A 525 10.88 39.62 -6.86
C VAL A 525 11.36 41.08 -6.79
N PRO A 526 10.61 42.07 -7.30
CA PRO A 526 11.02 43.47 -7.21
C PRO A 526 11.28 43.92 -5.77
N GLN A 527 12.29 44.77 -5.54
CA GLN A 527 12.71 45.20 -4.19
C GLN A 527 11.55 45.76 -3.36
N ALA A 528 10.72 46.64 -3.92
CA ALA A 528 9.57 47.19 -3.21
C ALA A 528 8.60 46.10 -2.75
N THR A 529 8.36 45.10 -3.60
CA THR A 529 7.52 43.94 -3.29
C THR A 529 8.15 43.06 -2.21
N ARG A 530 9.47 42.82 -2.26
CA ARG A 530 10.19 42.06 -1.21
C ARG A 530 10.01 42.71 0.16
N LEU A 531 10.25 44.02 0.24
CA LEU A 531 10.12 44.76 1.50
C LEU A 531 8.68 44.73 2.03
N ALA A 532 7.68 44.82 1.14
CA ALA A 532 6.27 44.68 1.53
C ALA A 532 5.95 43.29 2.09
N ILE A 533 6.39 42.21 1.41
CA ILE A 533 6.23 40.83 1.86
C ILE A 533 6.88 40.62 3.24
N ILE A 534 8.13 41.06 3.42
CA ILE A 534 8.85 40.96 4.68
C ILE A 534 8.12 41.69 5.80
N ASN A 535 7.59 42.89 5.51
CA ASN A 535 6.84 43.66 6.48
C ASN A 535 5.55 42.92 6.91
N THR A 536 4.83 42.30 5.97
CA THR A 536 3.67 41.47 6.27
C THR A 536 4.04 40.30 7.19
N ILE A 537 5.09 39.55 6.86
CA ILE A 537 5.57 38.40 7.66
C ILE A 537 5.94 38.84 9.08
N ARG A 538 6.76 39.90 9.20
CA ARG A 538 7.21 40.41 10.51
C ARG A 538 6.05 40.91 11.36
N THR A 539 5.13 41.66 10.75
CA THR A 539 3.93 42.16 11.45
C THR A 539 3.10 41.01 11.97
N PHE A 540 2.87 39.98 11.14
CA PHE A 540 2.10 38.80 11.52
C PHE A 540 2.76 37.99 12.64
N ASN A 541 4.06 37.67 12.51
CA ASN A 541 4.76 36.90 13.54
C ASN A 541 4.86 37.65 14.87
N ASN A 542 4.87 38.99 14.84
CA ASN A 542 4.95 39.83 16.05
C ASN A 542 3.57 40.16 16.66
N SER A 543 2.46 40.00 15.94
CA SER A 543 1.13 40.45 16.40
C SER A 543 0.49 39.54 17.44
N ASN A 544 0.99 38.31 17.63
CA ASN A 544 0.31 37.27 18.42
C ASN A 544 1.19 36.63 19.51
N THR A 545 1.94 37.45 20.25
CA THR A 545 2.84 36.99 21.33
C THR A 545 2.12 36.68 22.66
N THR A 546 0.82 36.95 22.75
CA THR A 546 0.04 36.82 24.00
C THR A 546 -0.66 35.46 24.16
N ASN A 547 -0.79 34.67 23.10
CA ASN A 547 -1.20 33.28 23.16
C ASN A 547 -0.43 32.46 22.11
N PRO A 548 0.77 31.94 22.47
CA PRO A 548 1.45 30.94 21.66
C PRO A 548 0.46 29.86 21.26
N CYS A 549 0.44 29.49 19.97
CA CYS A 549 -0.37 28.37 19.47
C CYS A 549 -1.90 28.59 19.45
N ASN A 550 -2.40 29.83 19.63
CA ASN A 550 -3.77 30.21 19.28
C ASN A 550 -3.87 30.76 17.86
#